data_AF-A0AAT9J1D2-F1
#
_entry.id   AF-A0AAT9J1D2-F1
#
_cell.length_a   1.000
_cell.length_b   1.000
_cell.length_c   1.000
_cell.angle_alpha   90.00
_cell.angle_beta   90.00
_cell.angle_gamma   90.00
#
_symmetry.space_group_name_H-M   'P 1'
#
loop_
_entity.id
_entity.type
_entity.pdbx_description
1 polymer ?
#
loop_
_entity_poly.entity_id
_entity_poly.type
_entity_poly.pdbx_seq_one_letter_code
_entity_poly.pdbx_strand_id
1 'polypeptide(L)'
;MKTAALLNLETPPVLDGAAQAKAQGLRYVSDQTPGFTRRKHGKHVLFFDTKGERIRDEAVITRIRKLAIPPAYKNVWICPHANGHMQATGLDARGRKQYRYHGEWRALREASKFSHILAFGEFLPKLGEITREHMSQRGLTRDKVLATIVTLLEKTLIRVGNDEYAKTNKSYGLTTLHHKHVDVEGHTIRFRFRGKSGKEWNLKLADRRIAKVVKACADIEGQELFKYVDVNGTVRDVTSGDVNAYLQAVTGAPFTAKDFRTWTGTVLAAMALQDYAHYDSEAQAKKNVVTAIEHVAKKLGNTPTVCRKSYIHPQIIDAYLDGSLIAQISRDINASMQANYAQLTPEEIFVLAFLKQRLHENAI
;
A
#
# COMPACT_ATOMS: atom_id res chain seq x y z
N MET A 1 -4.36 26.78 -32.94
CA MET A 1 -2.95 26.63 -32.48
C MET A 1 -2.71 27.58 -31.32
N LYS A 2 -2.78 27.08 -30.08
CA LYS A 2 -2.25 27.63 -28.81
C LYS A 2 -3.04 27.04 -27.63
N THR A 3 -2.80 25.77 -27.31
CA THR A 3 -3.20 25.16 -26.02
C THR A 3 -2.35 23.92 -25.76
N ALA A 4 -1.06 24.13 -25.53
CA ALA A 4 -0.11 23.07 -25.16
C ALA A 4 1.06 23.68 -24.38
N ALA A 5 0.77 24.25 -23.22
CA ALA A 5 1.80 24.67 -22.26
C ALA A 5 1.10 24.88 -20.92
N LEU A 6 0.99 23.83 -20.11
CA LEU A 6 0.81 23.81 -18.64
C LEU A 6 0.57 22.36 -18.21
N LEU A 7 1.54 21.48 -18.45
CA LEU A 7 1.58 20.11 -17.90
C LEU A 7 3.01 19.63 -17.62
N ASN A 8 3.96 20.57 -17.50
CA ASN A 8 5.32 20.28 -17.04
C ASN A 8 5.47 20.72 -15.59
N LEU A 9 4.78 20.04 -14.68
CA LEU A 9 5.38 19.80 -13.38
C LEU A 9 6.10 18.49 -13.53
N GLU A 10 7.41 18.55 -13.82
CA GLU A 10 8.29 17.40 -13.69
C GLU A 10 8.02 16.82 -12.31
N THR A 11 7.38 15.65 -12.28
CA THR A 11 7.26 14.89 -11.04
C THR A 11 8.69 14.58 -10.65
N PRO A 12 9.20 15.07 -9.51
CA PRO A 12 10.59 14.86 -9.16
C PRO A 12 10.83 13.36 -9.19
N PRO A 13 11.89 12.87 -9.87
CA PRO A 13 12.14 11.44 -9.95
C PRO A 13 12.19 10.94 -8.52
N VAL A 14 11.30 10.01 -8.19
CA VAL A 14 11.38 9.30 -6.92
C VAL A 14 12.71 8.58 -6.98
N LEU A 15 13.71 9.16 -6.32
CA LEU A 15 15.04 8.62 -6.20
C LEU A 15 14.88 7.12 -5.89
N ASP A 16 15.61 6.26 -6.61
CA ASP A 16 15.78 4.86 -6.25
C ASP A 16 16.06 4.79 -4.73
N GLY A 17 15.62 3.73 -4.05
CA GLY A 17 15.81 3.59 -2.59
C GLY A 17 17.26 3.83 -2.16
N ALA A 18 18.21 3.49 -3.04
CA ALA A 18 19.61 3.83 -2.86
C ALA A 18 19.92 5.33 -2.88
N ALA A 19 19.34 6.07 -3.83
CA ALA A 19 19.49 7.51 -3.94
C ALA A 19 18.75 8.27 -2.83
N GLN A 20 17.58 7.77 -2.38
CA GLN A 20 16.88 8.28 -1.18
C GLN A 20 17.72 8.11 0.08
N ALA A 21 18.34 6.93 0.26
CA ALA A 21 19.20 6.67 1.40
C ALA A 21 20.39 7.62 1.40
N LYS A 22 21.05 7.77 0.23
CA LYS A 22 22.21 8.64 0.07
C LYS A 22 21.90 10.11 0.39
N ALA A 23 20.74 10.62 -0.04
CA ALA A 23 20.30 11.99 0.24
C ALA A 23 20.18 12.29 1.75
N GLN A 24 19.95 11.26 2.58
CA GLN A 24 19.87 11.35 4.04
C GLN A 24 21.18 10.93 4.74
N GLY A 25 22.29 10.83 4.01
CA GLY A 25 23.58 10.37 4.54
C GLY A 25 23.59 8.88 4.93
N LEU A 26 22.60 8.10 4.49
CA LEU A 26 22.47 6.67 4.76
C LEU A 26 23.10 5.82 3.65
N ARG A 27 23.62 4.66 4.04
CA ARG A 27 24.12 3.63 3.13
C ARG A 27 22.99 2.68 2.75
N TYR A 28 22.78 2.50 1.45
CA TYR A 28 21.93 1.42 0.95
C TYR A 28 22.68 0.08 1.09
N VAL A 29 22.10 -0.89 1.79
CA VAL A 29 22.78 -2.14 2.19
C VAL A 29 21.88 -3.35 1.94
N SER A 30 22.48 -4.51 1.67
CA SER A 30 21.77 -5.77 1.48
C SER A 30 22.20 -6.78 2.54
N ASP A 31 21.26 -7.57 3.05
CA ASP A 31 21.57 -8.64 3.99
C ASP A 31 22.09 -9.92 3.32
N GLN A 32 22.30 -9.87 2.01
CA GLN A 32 23.10 -10.84 1.26
C GLN A 32 24.61 -10.56 1.37
N THR A 33 25.00 -9.38 1.86
CA THR A 33 26.41 -9.06 2.12
C THR A 33 26.82 -9.50 3.53
N PRO A 34 28.11 -9.77 3.80
CA PRO A 34 28.57 -10.12 5.13
C PRO A 34 28.13 -9.09 6.19
N GLY A 35 27.51 -9.58 7.26
CA GLY A 35 27.06 -8.76 8.38
C GLY A 35 27.46 -9.35 9.71
N PHE A 36 27.20 -8.59 10.78
CA PHE A 36 27.37 -9.09 12.13
C PHE A 36 26.31 -10.13 12.43
N THR A 37 26.66 -11.08 13.30
CA THR A 37 25.75 -12.15 13.73
C THR A 37 25.64 -12.17 15.25
N ARG A 38 24.70 -12.95 15.77
CA ARG A 38 24.55 -13.16 17.21
C ARG A 38 24.43 -14.65 17.53
N ARG A 39 24.98 -15.07 18.67
CA ARG A 39 24.83 -16.43 19.19
C ARG A 39 24.43 -16.39 20.66
N LYS A 40 23.58 -17.33 21.08
CA LYS A 40 23.19 -17.48 22.48
C LYS A 40 24.34 -18.14 23.25
N HIS A 41 24.67 -17.60 24.42
CA HIS A 41 25.67 -18.13 25.33
C HIS A 41 25.12 -18.09 26.76
N GLY A 42 24.57 -19.22 27.21
CA GLY A 42 23.83 -19.30 28.47
C GLY A 42 22.62 -18.35 28.47
N LYS A 43 22.58 -17.43 29.45
CA LYS A 43 21.56 -16.38 29.58
C LYS A 43 21.85 -15.13 28.73
N HIS A 44 23.02 -15.05 28.09
CA HIS A 44 23.46 -13.88 27.34
C HIS A 44 23.44 -14.12 25.83
N VAL A 45 23.48 -13.02 25.09
CA VAL A 45 23.68 -13.02 23.63
C VAL A 45 25.01 -12.36 23.34
N LEU A 46 25.87 -13.06 22.61
CA LEU A 46 27.15 -12.55 22.13
C LEU A 46 27.03 -12.15 20.65
N PHE A 47 27.77 -11.11 20.25
CA PHE A 47 27.79 -10.61 18.89
C PHE A 47 29.13 -10.93 18.23
N PHE A 48 29.09 -11.22 16.94
CA PHE A 48 30.26 -11.60 16.14
C PHE A 48 30.31 -10.75 14.88
N ASP A 49 31.52 -10.39 14.46
CA ASP A 49 31.74 -9.56 13.29
C ASP A 49 31.59 -10.36 11.98
N THR A 50 31.95 -9.74 10.85
CA THR A 50 31.87 -10.37 9.52
C THR A 50 32.89 -11.48 9.30
N LYS A 51 33.93 -11.59 10.13
CA LYS A 51 34.93 -12.67 10.12
C LYS A 51 34.60 -13.77 11.14
N GLY A 52 33.59 -13.57 11.97
CA GLY A 52 33.20 -14.49 13.03
C GLY A 52 33.94 -14.28 14.35
N GLU A 53 34.67 -13.17 14.50
CA GLU A 53 35.35 -12.80 15.74
C GLU A 53 34.38 -12.12 16.71
N ARG A 54 34.58 -12.34 18.01
CA ARG A 54 33.70 -11.78 19.05
C ARG A 54 33.87 -10.26 19.11
N ILE A 55 32.76 -9.54 18.91
CA ILE A 55 32.70 -8.09 19.11
C ILE A 55 32.77 -7.80 20.61
N ARG A 56 33.79 -7.02 21.02
CA ARG A 56 33.97 -6.53 22.40
C ARG A 56 33.78 -5.01 22.53
N ASP A 57 33.74 -4.30 21.42
CA ASP A 57 33.51 -2.85 21.39
C ASP A 57 32.14 -2.49 21.99
N GLU A 58 32.15 -1.74 23.08
CA GLU A 58 30.96 -1.36 23.83
C GLU A 58 30.02 -0.45 23.04
N ALA A 59 30.53 0.43 22.19
CA ALA A 59 29.73 1.32 21.36
C ALA A 59 28.96 0.52 20.31
N VAL A 60 29.64 -0.45 19.66
CA VAL A 60 29.01 -1.37 18.71
C VAL A 60 27.95 -2.23 19.41
N ILE A 61 28.26 -2.82 20.56
CA ILE A 61 27.32 -3.64 21.32
C ILE A 61 26.09 -2.83 21.75
N THR A 62 26.30 -1.61 22.23
CA THR A 62 25.22 -0.69 22.65
C THR A 62 24.30 -0.35 21.48
N ARG A 63 24.85 -0.05 20.30
CA ARG A 63 24.08 0.17 19.08
C ARG A 63 23.21 -1.04 18.74
N ILE A 64 23.79 -2.24 18.72
CA ILE A 64 23.06 -3.47 18.37
C ILE A 64 21.93 -3.73 19.38
N ARG A 65 22.17 -3.52 20.68
CA ARG A 65 21.14 -3.67 21.72
C ARG A 65 19.98 -2.69 21.52
N LYS A 66 20.24 -1.43 21.12
CA LYS A 66 19.19 -0.44 20.81
C LYS A 66 18.28 -0.84 19.65
N LEU A 67 18.70 -1.75 18.76
CA LEU A 67 17.85 -2.28 17.70
C LEU A 67 16.71 -3.18 18.21
N ALA A 68 16.77 -3.61 19.48
CA ALA A 68 15.77 -4.46 20.13
C ALA A 68 15.36 -5.65 19.25
N ILE A 69 16.36 -6.39 18.75
CA ILE A 69 16.14 -7.58 17.91
C ILE A 69 15.57 -8.70 18.80
N PRO A 70 14.33 -9.15 18.59
CA PRO A 70 13.68 -10.09 19.49
C PRO A 70 14.51 -11.36 19.67
N PRO A 71 14.67 -11.88 20.90
CA PRO A 71 15.57 -13.00 21.18
C PRO A 71 15.16 -14.29 20.46
N ALA A 72 13.88 -14.45 20.12
CA ALA A 72 13.35 -15.60 19.39
C ALA A 72 13.71 -15.61 17.89
N TYR A 73 14.23 -14.52 17.32
CA TYR A 73 14.57 -14.49 15.90
C TYR A 73 15.77 -15.39 15.57
N LYS A 74 15.61 -16.19 14.53
CA LYS A 74 16.64 -17.06 13.92
C LYS A 74 17.31 -16.35 12.74
N ASN A 75 18.46 -16.86 12.28
CA ASN A 75 19.20 -16.37 11.12
C ASN A 75 19.32 -14.83 11.09
N VAL A 76 19.80 -14.27 12.21
CA VAL A 76 19.88 -12.83 12.39
C VAL A 76 21.12 -12.28 11.69
N TRP A 77 20.89 -11.37 10.75
CA TRP A 77 21.91 -10.52 10.15
C TRP A 77 21.82 -9.12 10.75
N ILE A 78 22.96 -8.53 11.08
CA ILE A 78 23.04 -7.19 11.68
C ILE A 78 24.01 -6.34 10.83
N CYS A 79 23.58 -5.14 10.45
CA CYS A 79 24.39 -4.26 9.62
C CYS A 79 25.66 -3.78 10.34
N PRO A 80 26.85 -3.96 9.74
CA PRO A 80 28.10 -3.44 10.31
C PRO A 80 28.12 -1.92 10.44
N HIS A 81 27.42 -1.21 9.55
CA HIS A 81 27.42 0.25 9.49
C HIS A 81 26.27 0.87 10.29
N ALA A 82 26.60 1.84 11.15
CA ALA A 82 25.59 2.57 11.93
C ALA A 82 24.61 3.34 11.03
N ASN A 83 25.07 3.86 9.88
CA ASN A 83 24.25 4.58 8.91
C ASN A 83 23.67 3.69 7.79
N GLY A 84 23.67 2.36 7.93
CA GLY A 84 22.95 1.48 6.98
C GLY A 84 21.44 1.68 7.08
N HIS A 85 20.75 1.89 5.96
CA HIS A 85 19.29 2.12 5.94
C HIS A 85 18.52 0.96 6.59
N MET A 86 18.96 -0.27 6.36
CA MET A 86 18.55 -1.49 7.04
C MET A 86 19.59 -1.85 8.09
N GLN A 87 19.16 -2.00 9.34
CA GLN A 87 20.03 -2.23 10.49
C GLN A 87 20.10 -3.70 10.93
N ALA A 88 19.03 -4.48 10.73
CA ALA A 88 19.06 -5.91 10.98
C ALA A 88 17.94 -6.64 10.24
N THR A 89 18.15 -7.92 9.97
CA THR A 89 17.10 -8.86 9.54
C THR A 89 17.12 -10.11 10.42
N GLY A 90 16.04 -10.87 10.40
CA GLY A 90 15.97 -12.17 11.07
C GLY A 90 14.65 -12.87 10.79
N LEU A 91 14.61 -14.18 10.98
CA LEU A 91 13.41 -14.99 10.82
C LEU A 91 12.66 -15.08 12.14
N ASP A 92 11.39 -14.73 12.17
CA ASP A 92 10.57 -14.90 13.37
C ASP A 92 10.19 -16.36 13.64
N ALA A 93 9.41 -16.60 14.71
CA ALA A 93 8.97 -17.95 15.09
C ALA A 93 8.14 -18.68 14.02
N ARG A 94 7.62 -17.94 13.02
CA ARG A 94 6.88 -18.49 11.87
C ARG A 94 7.75 -18.58 10.61
N GLY A 95 9.06 -18.37 10.72
CA GLY A 95 9.99 -18.39 9.60
C GLY A 95 9.96 -17.15 8.71
N ARG A 96 9.19 -16.10 9.07
CA ARG A 96 9.05 -14.92 8.23
C ARG A 96 10.23 -13.98 8.43
N LYS A 97 10.77 -13.45 7.33
CA LYS A 97 11.85 -12.46 7.38
C LYS A 97 11.32 -11.13 7.91
N GLN A 98 11.93 -10.67 8.99
CA GLN A 98 11.61 -9.43 9.70
C GLN A 98 12.78 -8.47 9.56
N TYR A 99 12.47 -7.17 9.53
CA TYR A 99 13.44 -6.11 9.28
C TYR A 99 13.50 -5.14 10.47
N ARG A 100 14.66 -4.53 10.66
CA ARG A 100 14.90 -3.35 11.49
C ARG A 100 15.57 -2.31 10.61
N TYR A 101 15.04 -1.11 10.60
CA TYR A 101 15.53 0.00 9.78
C TYR A 101 16.11 1.12 10.65
N HIS A 102 16.99 1.92 10.06
CA HIS A 102 17.50 3.15 10.65
C HIS A 102 16.35 4.12 11.00
N GLY A 103 16.54 4.98 12.01
CA GLY A 103 15.56 6.01 12.40
C GLY A 103 15.22 6.93 11.24
N GLU A 104 16.24 7.60 10.68
CA GLU A 104 16.10 8.48 9.52
C GLU A 104 15.47 7.79 8.29
N TRP A 105 15.80 6.52 8.02
CA TRP A 105 15.16 5.78 6.93
C TRP A 105 13.66 5.61 7.17
N ARG A 106 13.26 5.30 8.41
CA ARG A 106 11.84 5.20 8.77
C ARG A 106 11.15 6.56 8.64
N ALA A 107 11.75 7.63 9.16
CA ALA A 107 11.20 8.97 9.09
C ALA A 107 11.02 9.43 7.63
N LEU A 108 12.03 9.22 6.78
CA LEU A 108 11.95 9.51 5.35
C LEU A 108 10.82 8.71 4.67
N ARG A 109 10.72 7.41 4.95
CA ARG A 109 9.68 6.53 4.38
C ARG A 109 8.29 6.84 4.92
N GLU A 110 8.18 7.40 6.12
CA GLU A 110 6.92 7.88 6.69
C GLU A 110 6.51 9.22 6.08
N ALA A 111 7.45 10.15 5.90
CA ALA A 111 7.22 11.43 5.21
C ALA A 111 6.86 11.25 3.73
N SER A 112 7.54 10.33 3.03
CA SER A 112 7.28 10.03 1.62
C SER A 112 6.06 9.13 1.40
N LYS A 113 5.43 8.63 2.47
CA LYS A 113 4.37 7.62 2.36
C LYS A 113 3.11 8.17 1.70
N PHE A 114 2.86 9.46 1.93
CA PHE A 114 1.67 10.16 1.49
C PHE A 114 1.97 11.13 0.35
N SER A 115 3.24 11.46 0.11
CA SER A 115 3.64 12.46 -0.88
C SER A 115 3.19 12.13 -2.31
N HIS A 116 3.10 10.84 -2.67
CA HIS A 116 2.64 10.42 -4.01
C HIS A 116 1.15 10.04 -4.07
N ILE A 117 0.42 10.12 -2.96
CA ILE A 117 -1.00 9.72 -2.92
C ILE A 117 -1.88 10.71 -3.70
N LEU A 118 -1.49 11.99 -3.73
CA LEU A 118 -2.14 12.98 -4.59
C LEU A 118 -2.00 12.59 -6.06
N ALA A 119 -0.76 12.36 -6.52
CA ALA A 119 -0.47 11.92 -7.88
C ALA A 119 -1.18 10.61 -8.24
N PHE A 120 -1.32 9.69 -7.28
CA PHE A 120 -2.10 8.47 -7.46
C PHE A 120 -3.57 8.78 -7.75
N GLY A 121 -4.21 9.64 -6.95
CA GLY A 121 -5.59 10.07 -7.16
C GLY A 121 -5.80 10.77 -8.51
N GLU A 122 -4.85 11.58 -8.96
CA GLU A 122 -4.89 12.22 -10.28
C GLU A 122 -4.80 11.22 -11.44
N PHE A 123 -4.08 10.12 -11.24
CA PHE A 123 -3.85 9.13 -12.30
C PHE A 123 -4.99 8.11 -12.43
N LEU A 124 -5.82 7.94 -11.41
CA LEU A 124 -6.92 6.97 -11.39
C LEU A 124 -7.84 6.99 -12.63
N PRO A 125 -8.27 8.16 -13.17
CA PRO A 125 -9.07 8.19 -14.40
C PRO A 125 -8.38 7.51 -15.59
N LYS A 126 -7.11 7.84 -15.81
CA LYS A 126 -6.28 7.28 -16.88
C LYS A 126 -6.02 5.79 -16.65
N LEU A 127 -5.78 5.38 -15.41
CA LEU A 127 -5.66 3.95 -15.06
C LEU A 127 -6.97 3.20 -15.35
N GLY A 128 -8.11 3.82 -15.09
CA GLY A 128 -9.42 3.29 -15.44
C GLY A 128 -9.59 3.08 -16.96
N GLU A 129 -9.09 3.99 -17.78
CA GLU A 129 -9.08 3.86 -19.25
C GLU A 129 -8.21 2.69 -19.71
N ILE A 130 -6.95 2.66 -19.25
CA ILE A 130 -5.99 1.60 -19.59
C ILE A 130 -6.51 0.22 -19.18
N THR A 131 -7.03 0.10 -17.95
CA THR A 131 -7.57 -1.19 -17.47
C THR A 131 -8.81 -1.61 -18.26
N ARG A 132 -9.69 -0.68 -18.66
CA ARG A 132 -10.83 -0.98 -19.53
C ARG A 132 -10.39 -1.49 -20.90
N GLU A 133 -9.36 -0.88 -21.49
CA GLU A 133 -8.77 -1.29 -22.76
C GLU A 133 -8.16 -2.69 -22.66
N HIS A 134 -7.29 -2.94 -21.67
CA HIS A 134 -6.66 -4.25 -21.47
C HIS A 134 -7.70 -5.35 -21.18
N MET A 135 -8.74 -5.05 -20.41
CA MET A 135 -9.84 -5.99 -20.18
C MET A 135 -10.64 -6.33 -21.45
N SER A 136 -10.54 -5.52 -22.51
CA SER A 136 -11.24 -5.74 -23.79
C SER A 136 -10.51 -6.69 -24.76
N GLN A 137 -9.23 -7.01 -24.50
CA GLN A 137 -8.42 -7.90 -25.33
C GLN A 137 -9.07 -9.29 -25.52
N ARG A 138 -8.66 -10.11 -26.48
CA ARG A 138 -9.15 -11.51 -26.62
C ARG A 138 -8.34 -12.48 -25.76
N GLY A 139 -8.95 -13.59 -25.35
CA GLY A 139 -8.29 -14.60 -24.49
C GLY A 139 -8.04 -14.13 -23.05
N LEU A 140 -7.29 -14.91 -22.27
CA LEU A 140 -6.84 -14.59 -20.90
C LEU A 140 -5.37 -14.15 -20.91
N THR A 141 -5.08 -13.03 -21.58
CA THR A 141 -3.75 -12.44 -21.62
C THR A 141 -3.31 -11.96 -20.23
N ARG A 142 -1.99 -11.84 -20.02
CA ARG A 142 -1.40 -11.29 -18.80
C ARG A 142 -2.03 -9.94 -18.44
N ASP A 143 -2.07 -9.00 -19.39
CA ASP A 143 -2.55 -7.64 -19.13
C ASP A 143 -4.05 -7.59 -18.83
N LYS A 144 -4.87 -8.41 -19.47
CA LYS A 144 -6.30 -8.50 -19.15
C LYS A 144 -6.53 -8.93 -17.70
N VAL A 145 -5.85 -9.99 -17.27
CA VAL A 145 -6.05 -10.55 -15.93
C VAL A 145 -5.53 -9.56 -14.88
N LEU A 146 -4.37 -8.94 -15.11
CA LEU A 146 -3.82 -7.91 -14.22
C LEU A 146 -4.68 -6.66 -14.17
N ALA A 147 -5.21 -6.19 -15.31
CA ALA A 147 -6.18 -5.09 -15.35
C ALA A 147 -7.43 -5.41 -14.53
N THR A 148 -7.94 -6.64 -14.62
CA THR A 148 -9.11 -7.10 -13.84
C THR A 148 -8.79 -7.07 -12.35
N ILE A 149 -7.61 -7.53 -11.92
CA ILE A 149 -7.17 -7.49 -10.53
C ILE A 149 -7.03 -6.04 -10.03
N VAL A 150 -6.47 -5.15 -10.85
CA VAL A 150 -6.35 -3.72 -10.52
C VAL A 150 -7.71 -3.08 -10.33
N THR A 151 -8.68 -3.33 -11.22
CA THR A 151 -10.05 -2.84 -11.04
C THR A 151 -10.73 -3.45 -9.81
N LEU A 152 -10.43 -4.71 -9.46
CA LEU A 152 -10.90 -5.32 -8.21
C LEU A 152 -10.29 -4.67 -6.96
N LEU A 153 -9.00 -4.31 -6.99
CA LEU A 153 -8.35 -3.59 -5.87
C LEU A 153 -9.08 -2.28 -5.56
N GLU A 154 -9.41 -1.52 -6.61
CA GLU A 154 -10.13 -0.27 -6.54
C GLU A 154 -11.56 -0.46 -5.98
N LYS A 155 -12.33 -1.40 -6.56
CA LYS A 155 -13.75 -1.56 -6.24
C LYS A 155 -14.05 -2.29 -4.93
N THR A 156 -13.15 -3.14 -4.45
CA THR A 156 -13.46 -4.09 -3.35
C THR A 156 -12.68 -3.86 -2.07
N LEU A 157 -11.60 -3.06 -2.11
CA LEU A 157 -10.65 -2.89 -1.01
C LEU A 157 -10.00 -4.19 -0.52
N ILE A 158 -10.16 -5.31 -1.22
CA ILE A 158 -9.42 -6.54 -0.93
C ILE A 158 -7.93 -6.23 -1.06
N ARG A 159 -7.10 -6.81 -0.19
CA ARG A 159 -5.64 -6.68 -0.30
C ARG A 159 -5.16 -7.51 -1.47
N VAL A 160 -4.10 -7.05 -2.15
CA VAL A 160 -3.47 -7.81 -3.24
C VAL A 160 -3.16 -9.26 -2.86
N GLY A 161 -2.72 -9.51 -1.62
CA GLY A 161 -2.32 -10.85 -1.17
C GLY A 161 -0.84 -11.10 -1.40
N ASN A 162 -0.30 -12.12 -0.73
CA ASN A 162 1.06 -12.58 -0.93
C ASN A 162 1.10 -14.06 -0.51
N ASP A 163 1.59 -14.90 -1.42
CA ASP A 163 1.54 -16.36 -1.35
C ASP A 163 2.22 -16.91 -0.08
N GLU A 164 3.32 -16.29 0.34
CA GLU A 164 4.05 -16.66 1.55
C GLU A 164 3.15 -16.53 2.79
N TYR A 165 2.33 -15.47 2.85
CA TYR A 165 1.39 -15.26 3.95
C TYR A 165 0.15 -16.16 3.86
N ALA A 166 -0.30 -16.49 2.65
CA ALA A 166 -1.48 -17.30 2.42
C ALA A 166 -1.29 -18.74 2.91
N LYS A 167 -0.18 -19.37 2.52
CA LYS A 167 0.14 -20.77 2.90
C LYS A 167 0.28 -20.95 4.41
N THR A 168 0.97 -20.03 5.09
CA THR A 168 1.23 -20.15 6.54
C THR A 168 0.02 -19.76 7.41
N ASN A 169 -0.78 -18.76 7.00
CA ASN A 169 -1.83 -18.21 7.87
C ASN A 169 -3.25 -18.56 7.42
N LYS A 170 -3.42 -19.31 6.33
CA LYS A 170 -4.72 -19.57 5.68
C LYS A 170 -5.53 -18.28 5.51
N SER A 171 -4.83 -17.23 5.07
CA SER A 171 -5.34 -15.85 4.95
C SER A 171 -5.08 -15.36 3.54
N TYR A 172 -6.12 -15.03 2.80
CA TYR A 172 -6.02 -14.78 1.36
C TYR A 172 -6.16 -13.28 1.01
N GLY A 173 -5.57 -12.89 -0.11
CA GLY A 173 -5.85 -11.65 -0.85
C GLY A 173 -6.11 -11.98 -2.32
N LEU A 174 -6.33 -10.98 -3.17
CA LEU A 174 -6.76 -11.18 -4.57
C LEU A 174 -5.90 -12.21 -5.31
N THR A 175 -4.58 -12.06 -5.33
CA THR A 175 -3.65 -12.94 -6.08
C THR A 175 -3.49 -14.33 -5.46
N THR A 176 -4.05 -14.56 -4.28
CA THR A 176 -3.99 -15.85 -3.57
C THR A 176 -5.38 -16.44 -3.36
N LEU A 177 -6.41 -15.91 -4.02
CA LEU A 177 -7.75 -16.50 -3.93
C LEU A 177 -7.74 -17.83 -4.65
N HIS A 178 -8.54 -18.78 -4.18
CA HIS A 178 -8.77 -20.04 -4.86
C HIS A 178 -10.14 -20.03 -5.54
N HIS A 179 -10.40 -20.96 -6.47
CA HIS A 179 -11.70 -21.11 -7.12
C HIS A 179 -12.86 -21.17 -6.11
N LYS A 180 -12.69 -21.88 -4.98
CA LYS A 180 -13.72 -22.03 -3.94
C LYS A 180 -14.06 -20.75 -3.19
N HIS A 181 -13.24 -19.71 -3.32
CA HIS A 181 -13.47 -18.42 -2.66
C HIS A 181 -14.35 -17.49 -3.48
N VAL A 182 -14.70 -17.89 -4.70
CA VAL A 182 -15.51 -17.07 -5.59
C VAL A 182 -16.67 -17.87 -6.15
N ASP A 183 -17.80 -17.20 -6.28
CA ASP A 183 -18.98 -17.70 -6.97
C ASP A 183 -19.41 -16.65 -8.00
N VAL A 184 -19.73 -17.08 -9.21
CA VAL A 184 -20.04 -16.19 -10.33
C VAL A 184 -21.37 -16.58 -10.97
N GLU A 185 -22.36 -15.70 -10.85
CA GLU A 185 -23.71 -15.88 -11.36
C GLU A 185 -24.03 -14.71 -12.32
N GLY A 186 -24.03 -14.99 -13.63
CA GLY A 186 -24.27 -13.97 -14.65
C GLY A 186 -23.24 -12.82 -14.60
N HIS A 187 -23.70 -11.62 -14.23
CA HIS A 187 -22.84 -10.44 -14.05
C HIS A 187 -22.46 -10.17 -12.59
N THR A 188 -22.83 -11.07 -11.67
CA THR A 188 -22.59 -10.94 -10.24
C THR A 188 -21.44 -11.86 -9.83
N ILE A 189 -20.53 -11.32 -9.02
CA ILE A 189 -19.45 -12.07 -8.38
C ILE A 189 -19.64 -11.97 -6.87
N ARG A 190 -19.54 -13.09 -6.17
CA ARG A 190 -19.49 -13.15 -4.71
C ARG A 190 -18.13 -13.69 -4.28
N PHE A 191 -17.40 -12.90 -3.49
CA PHE A 191 -16.18 -13.38 -2.85
C PHE A 191 -16.47 -13.77 -1.40
N ARG A 192 -16.05 -14.98 -1.00
CA ARG A 192 -16.09 -15.47 0.38
C ARG A 192 -14.77 -16.12 0.77
N PHE A 193 -14.02 -15.50 1.68
CA PHE A 193 -12.73 -16.02 2.13
C PHE A 193 -12.28 -15.40 3.45
N ARG A 194 -11.35 -16.08 4.11
CA ARG A 194 -10.66 -15.57 5.29
C ARG A 194 -9.45 -14.73 4.87
N GLY A 195 -9.45 -13.45 5.21
CA GLY A 195 -8.37 -12.51 4.89
C GLY A 195 -7.36 -12.31 6.02
N LYS A 196 -6.50 -11.29 5.88
CA LYS A 196 -5.49 -10.91 6.88
C LYS A 196 -6.10 -10.76 8.28
N SER A 197 -5.38 -11.27 9.29
CA SER A 197 -5.80 -11.31 10.71
C SER A 197 -7.06 -12.15 10.95
N GLY A 198 -7.41 -13.05 10.03
CA GLY A 198 -8.56 -13.93 10.15
C GLY A 198 -9.91 -13.27 9.92
N LYS A 199 -9.95 -12.05 9.37
CA LYS A 199 -11.20 -11.34 9.03
C LYS A 199 -11.92 -12.07 7.90
N GLU A 200 -13.17 -12.45 8.12
CA GLU A 200 -14.03 -13.01 7.07
C GLU A 200 -14.46 -11.92 6.09
N TRP A 201 -14.28 -12.19 4.80
CA TRP A 201 -14.77 -11.37 3.71
C TRP A 201 -15.98 -12.05 3.07
N ASN A 202 -17.05 -11.30 2.89
CA ASN A 202 -18.25 -11.70 2.14
C ASN A 202 -18.74 -10.46 1.40
N LEU A 203 -18.37 -10.34 0.12
CA LEU A 203 -18.70 -9.17 -0.69
C LEU A 203 -19.33 -9.60 -2.01
N LYS A 204 -20.26 -8.77 -2.49
CA LYS A 204 -20.93 -8.93 -3.78
C LYS A 204 -20.52 -7.78 -4.68
N LEU A 205 -20.13 -8.08 -5.91
CA LEU A 205 -19.80 -7.12 -6.96
C LEU A 205 -20.63 -7.43 -8.20
N ALA A 206 -21.29 -6.43 -8.77
CA ALA A 206 -22.00 -6.55 -10.03
C ALA A 206 -21.22 -5.81 -11.11
N ASP A 207 -20.55 -6.56 -11.98
CA ASP A 207 -19.81 -6.01 -13.12
C ASP A 207 -19.66 -7.12 -14.17
N ARG A 208 -20.33 -6.96 -15.32
CA ARG A 208 -20.35 -7.95 -16.39
C ARG A 208 -18.95 -8.25 -16.95
N ARG A 209 -18.07 -7.24 -17.04
CA ARG A 209 -16.74 -7.41 -17.62
C ARG A 209 -15.83 -8.16 -16.67
N ILE A 210 -15.83 -7.78 -15.39
CA ILE A 210 -15.06 -8.47 -14.34
C ILE A 210 -15.59 -9.90 -14.17
N ALA A 211 -16.91 -10.11 -14.12
CA ALA A 211 -17.51 -11.43 -13.97
C ALA A 211 -17.07 -12.40 -15.08
N LYS A 212 -17.03 -11.92 -16.33
CA LYS A 212 -16.57 -12.72 -17.46
C LYS A 212 -15.11 -13.16 -17.31
N VAL A 213 -14.22 -12.27 -16.87
CA VAL A 213 -12.80 -12.61 -16.68
C VAL A 213 -12.62 -13.54 -15.48
N VAL A 214 -13.26 -13.24 -14.34
CA VAL A 214 -13.18 -14.07 -13.13
C VAL A 214 -13.72 -15.48 -13.38
N LYS A 215 -14.83 -15.61 -14.12
CA LYS A 215 -15.37 -16.92 -14.51
C LYS A 215 -14.39 -17.69 -15.39
N ALA A 216 -13.86 -17.07 -16.43
CA ALA A 216 -12.88 -17.72 -17.32
C ALA A 216 -11.61 -18.15 -16.57
N CYS A 217 -11.15 -17.37 -15.58
CA CYS A 217 -10.04 -17.76 -14.72
C CYS A 217 -10.40 -18.95 -13.81
N ALA A 218 -11.61 -18.97 -13.23
CA ALA A 218 -12.10 -20.06 -12.39
C ALA A 218 -12.31 -21.38 -13.14
N ASP A 219 -12.49 -21.32 -14.46
CA ASP A 219 -12.64 -22.49 -15.33
C ASP A 219 -11.27 -23.11 -15.74
N ILE A 220 -10.15 -22.45 -15.45
CA ILE A 220 -8.80 -23.02 -15.64
C ILE A 220 -8.48 -23.98 -14.48
N GLU A 221 -7.91 -25.14 -14.80
CA GLU A 221 -7.47 -26.10 -13.80
C GLU A 221 -6.44 -25.54 -12.80
N GLY A 222 -6.56 -25.97 -11.55
CA GLY A 222 -5.66 -25.62 -10.46
C GLY A 222 -6.36 -24.97 -9.27
N GLN A 223 -5.55 -24.71 -8.24
CA GLN A 223 -6.07 -24.19 -6.97
C GLN A 223 -6.29 -22.68 -7.00
N GLU A 224 -5.30 -21.92 -7.47
CA GLU A 224 -5.34 -20.46 -7.54
C GLU A 224 -6.38 -19.96 -8.55
N LEU A 225 -7.04 -18.86 -8.21
CA LEU A 225 -8.12 -18.28 -9.00
C LEU A 225 -7.58 -17.52 -10.21
N PHE A 226 -6.66 -16.58 -10.00
CA PHE A 226 -6.20 -15.70 -11.08
C PHE A 226 -5.01 -16.29 -11.81
N LYS A 227 -5.24 -16.64 -13.07
CA LYS A 227 -4.26 -17.22 -13.99
C LYS A 227 -4.34 -16.49 -15.33
N TYR A 228 -3.23 -16.45 -16.05
CA TYR A 228 -3.19 -15.98 -17.43
C TYR A 228 -2.48 -17.00 -18.32
N VAL A 229 -2.74 -16.92 -19.62
CA VAL A 229 -2.03 -17.68 -20.65
C VAL A 229 -0.95 -16.78 -21.23
N ASP A 230 0.31 -17.20 -21.14
CA ASP A 230 1.43 -16.46 -21.70
C ASP A 230 1.51 -16.61 -23.23
N VAL A 231 2.45 -15.91 -23.85
CA VAL A 231 2.64 -15.89 -25.32
C VAL A 231 2.97 -17.27 -25.90
N ASN A 232 3.45 -18.21 -25.07
CA ASN A 232 3.76 -19.58 -25.48
C ASN A 232 2.59 -20.54 -25.23
N GLY A 233 1.41 -20.03 -24.83
CA GLY A 233 0.26 -20.85 -24.49
C GLY A 233 0.33 -21.49 -23.10
N THR A 234 1.33 -21.13 -22.28
CA THR A 234 1.50 -21.73 -20.95
C THR A 234 0.66 -20.98 -19.92
N VAL A 235 -0.05 -21.73 -19.07
CA VAL A 235 -0.81 -21.17 -17.94
C VAL A 235 0.14 -20.74 -16.83
N ARG A 236 -0.02 -19.51 -16.35
CA ARG A 236 0.77 -18.90 -15.27
C ARG A 236 -0.14 -18.39 -14.18
N ASP A 237 0.22 -18.64 -12.92
CA ASP A 237 -0.43 -18.01 -11.77
C ASP A 237 -0.03 -16.53 -11.69
N VAL A 238 -0.93 -15.69 -11.18
CA VAL A 238 -0.65 -14.28 -10.93
C VAL A 238 -0.09 -14.09 -9.52
N THR A 239 1.05 -13.40 -9.40
CA THR A 239 1.62 -13.02 -8.10
C THR A 239 1.36 -11.56 -7.76
N SER A 240 1.55 -11.19 -6.50
CA SER A 240 1.57 -9.77 -6.09
C SER A 240 2.68 -8.95 -6.77
N GLY A 241 3.77 -9.61 -7.18
CA GLY A 241 4.85 -9.00 -7.94
C GLY A 241 4.39 -8.58 -9.32
N ASP A 242 3.63 -9.45 -10.00
CA ASP A 242 3.05 -9.16 -11.32
C ASP A 242 2.13 -7.94 -11.30
N VAL A 243 1.27 -7.83 -10.28
CA VAL A 243 0.34 -6.71 -10.12
C VAL A 243 1.08 -5.39 -9.93
N ASN A 244 2.10 -5.35 -9.07
CA ASN A 244 2.87 -4.13 -8.85
C ASN A 244 3.73 -3.78 -10.07
N ALA A 245 4.32 -4.77 -10.75
CA ALA A 245 5.06 -4.55 -11.99
C ALA A 245 4.16 -4.00 -13.10
N TYR A 246 2.93 -4.51 -13.22
CA TYR A 246 1.94 -3.98 -14.16
C TYR A 246 1.56 -2.54 -13.83
N LEU A 247 1.27 -2.21 -12.56
CA LEU A 247 0.98 -0.83 -12.14
C LEU A 247 2.12 0.11 -12.52
N GLN A 248 3.37 -0.25 -12.24
CA GLN A 248 4.53 0.57 -12.60
C GLN A 248 4.65 0.74 -14.12
N ALA A 249 4.49 -0.34 -14.89
CA ALA A 249 4.59 -0.31 -16.34
C ALA A 249 3.52 0.61 -16.99
N VAL A 250 2.27 0.54 -16.54
CA VAL A 250 1.18 1.33 -17.15
C VAL A 250 1.09 2.75 -16.62
N THR A 251 1.63 3.02 -15.43
CA THR A 251 1.60 4.36 -14.84
C THR A 251 2.88 5.16 -15.07
N GLY A 252 4.01 4.49 -15.33
CA GLY A 252 5.32 5.14 -15.34
C GLY A 252 5.75 5.68 -13.97
N ALA A 253 5.01 5.35 -12.92
CA ALA A 253 5.19 5.88 -11.56
C ALA A 253 5.32 4.73 -10.55
N PRO A 254 5.93 4.96 -9.37
CA PRO A 254 6.17 3.91 -8.38
C PRO A 254 4.91 3.57 -7.56
N PHE A 255 3.74 3.53 -8.20
CA PHE A 255 2.50 3.13 -7.58
C PHE A 255 2.45 1.62 -7.34
N THR A 256 1.73 1.25 -6.29
CA THR A 256 1.60 -0.12 -5.80
C THR A 256 0.14 -0.42 -5.48
N ALA A 257 -0.17 -1.71 -5.35
CA ALA A 257 -1.51 -2.14 -4.94
C ALA A 257 -1.96 -1.59 -3.57
N LYS A 258 -1.01 -1.18 -2.72
CA LYS A 258 -1.31 -0.58 -1.41
C LYS A 258 -1.90 0.83 -1.55
N ASP A 259 -1.57 1.54 -2.62
CA ASP A 259 -1.96 2.94 -2.80
C ASP A 259 -3.47 3.09 -2.97
N PHE A 260 -4.15 2.14 -3.63
CA PHE A 260 -5.62 2.06 -3.66
C PHE A 260 -6.25 2.18 -2.26
N ARG A 261 -5.79 1.36 -1.32
CA ARG A 261 -6.32 1.36 0.05
C ARG A 261 -5.94 2.60 0.83
N THR A 262 -4.84 3.26 0.47
CA THR A 262 -4.38 4.50 1.10
C THR A 262 -5.19 5.69 0.60
N TRP A 263 -5.45 5.75 -0.71
CA TRP A 263 -6.36 6.70 -1.32
C TRP A 263 -7.77 6.54 -0.76
N THR A 264 -8.37 5.35 -0.84
CA THR A 264 -9.72 5.13 -0.31
C THR A 264 -9.80 5.35 1.21
N GLY A 265 -8.75 4.99 1.97
CA GLY A 265 -8.69 5.27 3.40
C GLY A 265 -8.72 6.77 3.70
N THR A 266 -8.01 7.56 2.88
CA THR A 266 -8.00 9.02 2.96
C THR A 266 -9.36 9.60 2.60
N VAL A 267 -9.98 9.12 1.52
CA VAL A 267 -11.31 9.57 1.10
C VAL A 267 -12.38 9.26 2.15
N LEU A 268 -12.42 8.02 2.65
CA LEU A 268 -13.35 7.61 3.70
C LEU A 268 -13.15 8.40 5.00
N ALA A 269 -11.91 8.76 5.34
CA ALA A 269 -11.64 9.57 6.53
C ALA A 269 -12.16 10.99 6.36
N ALA A 270 -11.95 11.61 5.19
CA ALA A 270 -12.49 12.93 4.90
C ALA A 270 -14.01 12.91 5.04
N MET A 271 -14.70 11.97 4.36
CA MET A 271 -16.16 11.84 4.41
C MET A 271 -16.68 11.62 5.83
N ALA A 272 -16.08 10.69 6.58
CA ALA A 272 -16.50 10.42 7.96
C ALA A 272 -16.32 11.64 8.87
N LEU A 273 -15.35 12.52 8.60
CA LEU A 273 -15.15 13.76 9.34
C LEU A 273 -16.15 14.86 8.95
N GLN A 274 -16.65 14.84 7.70
CA GLN A 274 -17.72 15.77 7.28
C GLN A 274 -19.01 15.55 8.08
N ASP A 275 -19.33 14.29 8.40
CA ASP A 275 -20.49 13.94 9.24
C ASP A 275 -20.40 14.57 10.65
N TYR A 276 -19.21 15.03 11.06
CA TYR A 276 -18.95 15.73 12.30
C TYR A 276 -18.54 17.20 12.07
N ALA A 277 -19.14 17.88 11.10
CA ALA A 277 -18.81 19.27 10.74
C ALA A 277 -19.02 20.30 11.87
N HIS A 278 -19.90 20.01 12.82
CA HIS A 278 -20.22 20.92 13.93
C HIS A 278 -19.66 20.35 15.24
N TYR A 279 -18.81 21.12 15.92
CA TYR A 279 -18.24 20.79 17.22
C TYR A 279 -17.88 22.07 18.00
N ASP A 280 -18.12 22.05 19.31
CA ASP A 280 -18.00 23.25 20.16
C ASP A 280 -16.68 23.30 20.94
N SER A 281 -15.77 22.33 20.74
CA SER A 281 -14.47 22.30 21.43
C SER A 281 -13.42 21.46 20.72
N GLU A 282 -12.15 21.76 20.98
CA GLU A 282 -11.01 20.96 20.51
C GLU A 282 -11.05 19.51 21.04
N ALA A 283 -11.55 19.31 22.26
CA ALA A 283 -11.73 17.98 22.84
C ALA A 283 -12.75 17.15 22.04
N GLN A 284 -13.86 17.77 21.63
CA GLN A 284 -14.85 17.14 20.76
C GLN A 284 -14.27 16.84 19.37
N ALA A 285 -13.52 17.78 18.78
CA ALA A 285 -12.85 17.56 17.49
C ALA A 285 -11.90 16.35 17.54
N LYS A 286 -11.05 16.24 18.58
CA LYS A 286 -10.17 15.08 18.78
C LYS A 286 -10.94 13.77 18.92
N LYS A 287 -12.08 13.78 19.63
CA LYS A 287 -12.97 12.62 19.76
C LYS A 287 -13.58 12.22 18.41
N ASN A 288 -14.02 13.18 17.60
CA ASN A 288 -14.55 12.95 16.26
C ASN A 288 -13.49 12.30 15.35
N VAL A 289 -12.24 12.77 15.40
CA VAL A 289 -11.10 12.16 14.69
C VAL A 289 -10.90 10.70 15.07
N VAL A 290 -10.94 10.36 16.37
CA VAL A 290 -10.81 8.98 16.82
C VAL A 290 -11.94 8.11 16.24
N THR A 291 -13.18 8.55 16.35
CA THR A 291 -14.36 7.84 15.83
C THR A 291 -14.28 7.62 14.31
N ALA A 292 -13.91 8.66 13.55
CA ALA A 292 -13.73 8.56 12.11
C ALA A 292 -12.65 7.53 11.73
N ILE A 293 -11.49 7.57 12.42
CA ILE A 293 -10.40 6.61 12.20
C ILE A 293 -10.85 5.17 12.51
N GLU A 294 -11.62 4.96 13.58
CA GLU A 294 -12.16 3.65 13.94
C GLU A 294 -13.09 3.12 12.85
N HIS A 295 -13.97 3.97 12.32
CA HIS A 295 -14.86 3.63 11.22
C HIS A 295 -14.07 3.20 9.96
N VAL A 296 -13.08 4.00 9.55
CA VAL A 296 -12.23 3.70 8.38
C VAL A 296 -11.42 2.43 8.62
N ALA A 297 -10.87 2.25 9.83
CA ALA A 297 -10.11 1.07 10.21
C ALA A 297 -10.95 -0.21 10.10
N LYS A 298 -12.22 -0.16 10.52
CA LYS A 298 -13.18 -1.27 10.38
C LYS A 298 -13.43 -1.63 8.92
N LYS A 299 -13.72 -0.64 8.06
CA LYS A 299 -13.90 -0.84 6.62
C LYS A 299 -12.66 -1.48 5.98
N LEU A 300 -11.48 -0.91 6.24
CA LEU A 300 -10.21 -1.42 5.72
C LEU A 300 -9.76 -2.75 6.37
N GLY A 301 -10.30 -3.13 7.52
CA GLY A 301 -9.85 -4.27 8.30
C GLY A 301 -8.42 -4.09 8.83
N ASN A 302 -8.15 -2.93 9.44
CA ASN A 302 -6.90 -2.58 10.13
C ASN A 302 -7.20 -2.22 11.59
N THR A 303 -6.18 -2.09 12.43
CA THR A 303 -6.34 -1.42 13.75
C THR A 303 -6.39 0.10 13.55
N PRO A 304 -7.03 0.87 14.46
CA PRO A 304 -7.08 2.33 14.36
C PRO A 304 -5.69 2.97 14.25
N THR A 305 -4.74 2.53 15.05
CA THR A 305 -3.35 3.02 15.01
C THR A 305 -2.68 2.79 13.66
N VAL A 306 -2.85 1.59 13.08
CA VAL A 306 -2.28 1.29 11.75
C VAL A 306 -2.99 2.08 10.67
N CYS A 307 -4.31 2.27 10.78
CA CYS A 307 -5.11 3.05 9.84
C CYS A 307 -4.64 4.51 9.81
N ARG A 308 -4.61 5.17 10.96
CA ARG A 308 -4.12 6.55 11.11
C ARG A 308 -2.72 6.73 10.54
N LYS A 309 -1.78 5.87 10.95
CA LYS A 309 -0.37 6.01 10.54
C LYS A 309 -0.12 5.66 9.08
N SER A 310 -1.02 4.93 8.42
CA SER A 310 -0.67 4.27 7.15
C SER A 310 -1.64 4.34 5.99
N TYR A 311 -2.88 4.74 6.23
CA TYR A 311 -3.93 4.69 5.22
C TYR A 311 -4.72 6.00 5.13
N ILE A 312 -4.45 6.97 6.01
CA ILE A 312 -5.13 8.26 6.03
C ILE A 312 -4.09 9.35 5.87
N HIS A 313 -4.22 10.17 4.84
CA HIS A 313 -3.35 11.32 4.63
C HIS A 313 -3.46 12.29 5.83
N PRO A 314 -2.34 12.68 6.48
CA PRO A 314 -2.37 13.46 7.72
C PRO A 314 -3.08 14.80 7.56
N GLN A 315 -2.92 15.45 6.40
CA GLN A 315 -3.56 16.73 6.11
C GLN A 315 -5.10 16.70 6.18
N ILE A 316 -5.75 15.53 6.04
CA ILE A 316 -7.20 15.43 6.28
C ILE A 316 -7.53 15.59 7.76
N ILE A 317 -6.71 15.01 8.64
CA ILE A 317 -6.89 15.10 10.09
C ILE A 317 -6.53 16.51 10.57
N ASP A 318 -5.40 17.03 10.12
CA ASP A 318 -4.93 18.36 10.51
C ASP A 318 -5.94 19.44 10.09
N ALA A 319 -6.47 19.32 8.86
CA ALA A 319 -7.49 20.23 8.35
C ALA A 319 -8.83 20.17 9.08
N TYR A 320 -9.19 18.99 9.58
CA TYR A 320 -10.39 18.89 10.40
C TYR A 320 -10.19 19.57 11.75
N LEU A 321 -9.02 19.40 12.37
CA LEU A 321 -8.72 20.00 13.67
C LEU A 321 -8.60 21.53 13.61
N ASP A 322 -8.09 22.09 12.49
CA ASP A 322 -8.02 23.53 12.27
C ASP A 322 -9.28 24.14 11.63
N GLY A 323 -10.29 23.33 11.32
CA GLY A 323 -11.58 23.74 10.75
C GLY A 323 -11.59 24.01 9.24
N SER A 324 -10.43 24.03 8.58
CA SER A 324 -10.34 24.32 7.14
C SER A 324 -10.96 23.23 6.26
N LEU A 325 -10.98 21.97 6.71
CA LEU A 325 -11.66 20.88 5.99
C LEU A 325 -13.14 21.20 5.83
N ILE A 326 -13.78 21.71 6.89
CA ILE A 326 -15.20 22.04 6.90
C ILE A 326 -15.47 23.29 6.08
N ALA A 327 -14.64 24.33 6.23
CA ALA A 327 -14.77 25.58 5.48
C ALA A 327 -14.64 25.41 3.96
N GLN A 328 -13.89 24.40 3.49
CA GLN A 328 -13.73 24.11 2.06
C GLN A 328 -14.90 23.32 1.47
N ILE A 329 -15.63 22.53 2.28
CA ILE A 329 -16.82 21.78 1.84
C ILE A 329 -17.93 22.74 1.40
N SER A 330 -18.02 23.91 2.05
CA SER A 330 -19.01 24.93 1.72
C SER A 330 -18.72 25.69 0.42
N ARG A 331 -17.56 25.47 -0.22
CA ARG A 331 -17.22 26.06 -1.52
C ARG A 331 -17.47 25.04 -2.61
N ASP A 332 -18.22 25.44 -3.63
CA ASP A 332 -18.53 24.58 -4.78
C ASP A 332 -17.24 24.02 -5.41
N ILE A 333 -17.21 22.70 -5.59
CA ILE A 333 -16.20 22.06 -6.41
C ILE A 333 -16.37 22.61 -7.82
N ASN A 334 -15.37 23.37 -8.29
CA ASN A 334 -15.39 24.02 -9.59
C ASN A 334 -15.77 23.02 -10.71
N ALA A 335 -16.72 23.40 -11.57
CA ALA A 335 -17.20 22.58 -12.70
C ALA A 335 -16.07 22.07 -13.61
N SER A 336 -14.96 22.82 -13.73
CA SER A 336 -13.77 22.40 -14.48
C SER A 336 -13.05 21.19 -13.86
N MET A 337 -13.01 21.08 -12.53
CA MET A 337 -12.45 19.92 -11.83
C MET A 337 -13.34 18.69 -12.03
N GLN A 338 -14.66 18.86 -11.98
CA GLN A 338 -15.59 17.77 -12.25
C GLN A 338 -15.44 17.23 -13.67
N ALA A 339 -15.27 18.12 -14.66
CA ALA A 339 -15.02 17.72 -16.04
C ALA A 339 -13.69 16.96 -16.22
N ASN A 340 -12.62 17.42 -15.57
CA ASN A 340 -11.29 16.81 -15.69
C ASN A 340 -11.15 15.44 -15.00
N TYR A 341 -12.03 15.15 -14.03
CA TYR A 341 -11.98 13.93 -13.21
C TYR A 341 -13.32 13.16 -13.21
N ALA A 342 -14.07 13.21 -14.31
CA ALA A 342 -15.43 12.64 -14.42
C ALA A 342 -15.52 11.12 -14.13
N GLN A 343 -14.39 10.41 -14.16
CA GLN A 343 -14.28 8.98 -13.85
C GLN A 343 -14.12 8.70 -12.35
N LEU A 344 -13.82 9.72 -11.53
CA LEU A 344 -13.75 9.64 -10.07
C LEU A 344 -15.13 9.86 -9.45
N THR A 345 -15.34 9.36 -8.23
CA THR A 345 -16.55 9.69 -7.48
C THR A 345 -16.53 11.15 -6.99
N PRO A 346 -17.68 11.78 -6.70
CA PRO A 346 -17.72 13.13 -6.15
C PRO A 346 -16.84 13.30 -4.89
N GLU A 347 -16.80 12.29 -4.03
CA GLU A 347 -15.97 12.27 -2.81
C GLU A 347 -14.48 12.24 -3.14
N GLU A 348 -14.08 11.47 -4.15
CA GLU A 348 -12.70 11.42 -4.63
C GLU A 348 -12.27 12.77 -5.24
N ILE A 349 -13.14 13.39 -6.04
CA ILE A 349 -12.89 14.71 -6.63
C ILE A 349 -12.75 15.76 -5.53
N PHE A 350 -13.63 15.75 -4.53
CA PHE A 350 -13.57 16.64 -3.38
C PHE A 350 -12.21 16.53 -2.66
N VAL A 351 -11.82 15.30 -2.29
CA VAL A 351 -10.58 15.07 -1.55
C VAL A 351 -9.35 15.41 -2.38
N LEU A 352 -9.39 15.12 -3.67
CA LEU A 352 -8.32 15.50 -4.59
C LEU A 352 -8.14 17.02 -4.64
N ALA A 353 -9.24 17.75 -4.87
CA ALA A 353 -9.23 19.22 -4.92
C ALA A 353 -8.74 19.82 -3.60
N PHE A 354 -9.26 19.30 -2.48
CA PHE A 354 -8.87 19.72 -1.14
C PHE A 354 -7.38 19.55 -0.89
N LEU A 355 -6.83 18.34 -1.15
CA LEU A 355 -5.42 18.06 -0.91
C LEU A 355 -4.51 18.85 -1.85
N LYS A 356 -4.90 19.09 -3.11
CA LYS A 356 -4.15 19.95 -4.04
C LYS A 356 -3.98 21.35 -3.47
N GLN A 357 -5.07 21.98 -3.04
CA GLN A 357 -5.03 23.33 -2.51
C GLN A 357 -4.21 23.39 -1.22
N ARG A 358 -4.49 22.51 -0.26
CA ARG A 358 -3.83 22.53 1.04
C ARG A 358 -2.32 22.25 0.96
N LEU A 359 -1.90 21.34 0.08
CA LEU A 359 -0.47 21.07 -0.11
C LEU A 359 0.25 22.18 -0.87
N HIS A 360 -0.45 22.92 -1.74
CA HIS A 360 0.10 24.10 -2.38
C HIS A 360 0.29 25.24 -1.36
N GLU A 361 -0.71 25.49 -0.51
CA GLU A 361 -0.65 26.50 0.56
C GLU A 361 0.47 26.21 1.57
N ASN A 362 0.74 24.94 1.89
CA ASN A 362 1.84 24.55 2.78
C ASN A 362 3.24 24.62 2.13
N ALA A 363 3.34 24.76 0.80
CA ALA A 363 4.60 24.83 0.06
C ALA A 363 5.07 26.26 -0.21
N ILE A 364 4.18 27.24 0.03
CA ILE A 364 4.42 28.69 -0.01
C ILE A 364 4.73 29.14 1.42
#